data_AF-A0A7M7K9J8-F1
#
_entry.id   AF-A0A7M7K9J8-F1
#
_cell.length_a   1.000
_cell.length_b   1.000
_cell.length_c   1.000
_cell.angle_alpha   90.00
_cell.angle_beta   90.00
_cell.angle_gamma   90.00
#
_symmetry.space_group_name_H-M   'P 1'
#
loop_
_entity.id
_entity.type
_entity.pdbx_description
1 polymer ?
#
loop_
_entity_poly.entity_id
_entity_poly.type
_entity_poly.pdbx_seq_one_letter_code
_entity_poly.pdbx_strand_id
1 'polypeptide(L)'
;MGGFNGAVLLFKGDEVDPQDRYLITLTEAGYRTFLIPVLQFSFINQEELCTALKSAHKYSGIIFSSPRCVRAVEQVWSFKIYEHWNERKVFVVGPSTSRAVKDSLHLPTEGEETGSAEALAVLIRKSLGVDESSKKKLLPLLYPCSSLADADNFTGLPIERISAYETADCVDLRSIEQVAKERVVCAFFSPSGVRAAVKELRKRGLTKFRAVAIGTTTAQVSPGRVCGGSVSGQGSLGSGPCGLGPTGSSPLSQGFYPHEYPSSGPYKVQRRAANIRERKRMMSINSAFEELRCHVPTFPFEKRLSKIDTLRLAIAYIALLKEVLMSPYDPLTHIEKCLRGEIRAEHSHEWNTSDLTARLSWINWENLGVPASRRMNFNSLSITSPDGIPPPVMAGPLGPLGPHHLRHMPPPPHM
;
A
#
# COMPACT_ATOMS: atom_id res chain seq x y z
N MET A 1 13.24 -21.52 34.80
CA MET A 1 12.39 -20.36 34.42
C MET A 1 11.06 -20.91 33.94
N GLY A 2 9.96 -20.59 34.62
CA GLY A 2 8.63 -21.10 34.26
C GLY A 2 8.12 -20.41 33.00
N GLY A 3 8.24 -21.07 31.86
CA GLY A 3 7.75 -20.57 30.57
C GLY A 3 6.22 -20.45 30.58
N PHE A 4 5.70 -19.32 30.12
CA PHE A 4 4.27 -19.14 29.91
C PHE A 4 3.78 -20.15 28.86
N ASN A 5 2.95 -21.11 29.27
CA ASN A 5 2.33 -22.07 28.35
C ASN A 5 1.03 -21.48 27.77
N GLY A 6 1.17 -20.62 26.76
CA GLY A 6 0.04 -19.97 26.09
C GLY A 6 0.45 -19.17 24.86
N ALA A 7 -0.56 -18.71 24.11
CA ALA A 7 -0.39 -18.00 22.85
C ALA A 7 -0.86 -16.54 22.94
N VAL A 8 -0.23 -15.68 22.15
CA VAL A 8 -0.60 -14.27 21.99
C VAL A 8 -1.11 -14.04 20.57
N LEU A 9 -2.34 -13.56 20.44
CA LEU A 9 -2.96 -13.20 19.16
C LEU A 9 -2.97 -11.68 19.02
N LEU A 10 -2.28 -11.16 17.99
CA LEU A 10 -2.21 -9.74 17.68
C LEU A 10 -3.21 -9.39 16.58
N PHE A 11 -4.36 -8.84 16.96
CA PHE A 11 -5.42 -8.44 16.04
C PHE A 11 -5.15 -7.04 15.48
N LYS A 12 -4.42 -6.98 14.38
CA LYS A 12 -3.85 -5.74 13.83
C LYS A 12 -4.03 -5.62 12.32
N GLY A 13 -4.55 -4.47 11.90
CA GLY A 13 -4.47 -4.02 10.51
C GLY A 13 -5.10 -4.97 9.49
N ASP A 14 -4.59 -4.87 8.27
CA ASP A 14 -5.09 -5.47 7.05
C ASP A 14 -4.07 -6.30 6.26
N GLU A 15 -2.80 -6.24 6.65
CA GLU A 15 -1.73 -7.03 6.07
C GLU A 15 -0.88 -7.64 7.20
N VAL A 16 -0.33 -8.84 6.95
CA VAL A 16 0.64 -9.45 7.86
C VAL A 16 2.02 -8.90 7.51
N ASP A 17 2.57 -8.04 8.35
CA ASP A 17 3.95 -7.54 8.23
C ASP A 17 4.91 -8.50 8.96
N PRO A 18 5.79 -9.23 8.24
CA PRO A 18 6.77 -10.11 8.88
C PRO A 18 7.80 -9.34 9.73
N GLN A 19 7.96 -8.04 9.50
CA GLN A 19 8.82 -7.15 10.28
C GLN A 19 8.07 -6.42 11.40
N ASP A 20 6.84 -6.86 11.72
CA ASP A 20 6.07 -6.25 12.78
C ASP A 20 6.81 -6.31 14.13
N ARG A 21 7.05 -5.14 14.71
CA ARG A 21 7.85 -4.99 15.93
C ARG A 21 7.22 -5.70 17.14
N TYR A 22 5.88 -5.78 17.23
CA TYR A 22 5.21 -6.51 18.32
C TYR A 22 5.38 -8.02 18.14
N LEU A 23 5.23 -8.50 16.90
CA LEU A 23 5.44 -9.92 16.57
C LEU A 23 6.87 -10.36 16.93
N ILE A 24 7.87 -9.60 16.48
CA ILE A 24 9.29 -9.88 16.75
C ILE A 24 9.56 -9.88 18.26
N THR A 25 9.23 -8.79 18.95
CA THR A 25 9.56 -8.63 20.38
C THR A 25 8.89 -9.69 21.27
N LEU A 26 7.64 -10.07 20.99
CA LEU A 26 6.96 -11.11 21.77
C LEU A 26 7.53 -12.51 21.48
N THR A 27 7.88 -12.78 20.23
CA THR A 27 8.51 -14.05 19.84
C THR A 27 9.89 -14.20 20.47
N GLU A 28 10.71 -13.14 20.46
CA GLU A 28 12.03 -13.09 21.12
C GLU A 28 11.93 -13.28 22.64
N ALA A 29 10.85 -12.78 23.26
CA ALA A 29 10.56 -13.01 24.67
C ALA A 29 10.04 -14.43 24.99
N GLY A 30 9.96 -15.31 23.98
CA GLY A 30 9.56 -16.71 24.13
C GLY A 30 8.05 -16.96 24.07
N TYR A 31 7.24 -15.98 23.66
CA TYR A 31 5.80 -16.17 23.47
C TYR A 31 5.48 -16.67 22.06
N ARG A 32 4.63 -17.71 21.98
CA ARG A 32 4.00 -18.10 20.71
C ARG A 32 3.04 -17.02 20.26
N THR A 33 3.43 -16.25 19.24
CA THR A 33 2.72 -15.06 18.83
C THR A 33 2.23 -15.19 17.39
N PHE A 34 0.97 -14.84 17.15
CA PHE A 34 0.35 -14.87 15.82
C PHE A 34 -0.19 -13.49 15.48
N LEU A 35 0.17 -12.97 14.32
CA LEU A 35 -0.38 -11.72 13.81
C LEU A 35 -1.62 -12.05 12.95
N ILE A 36 -2.77 -11.57 13.41
CA ILE A 36 -4.07 -11.82 12.77
C ILE A 36 -4.56 -10.49 12.16
N PRO A 37 -4.56 -10.36 10.82
CA PRO A 37 -5.24 -9.24 10.18
C PRO A 37 -6.73 -9.35 10.49
N VAL A 38 -7.32 -8.21 10.81
CA VAL A 38 -8.73 -8.10 11.26
C VAL A 38 -9.64 -7.43 10.23
N LEU A 39 -9.03 -6.83 9.21
CA LEU A 39 -9.71 -6.09 8.17
C LEU A 39 -9.07 -6.49 6.84
N GLN A 40 -9.85 -6.63 5.79
CA GLN A 40 -9.34 -6.71 4.42
C GLN A 40 -9.94 -5.56 3.64
N PHE A 41 -9.18 -5.02 2.70
CA PHE A 41 -9.69 -4.02 1.79
C PHE A 41 -9.54 -4.50 0.34
N SER A 42 -10.49 -4.07 -0.47
CA SER A 42 -10.49 -4.22 -1.92
C SER A 42 -10.64 -2.83 -2.53
N PHE A 43 -9.91 -2.59 -3.60
CA PHE A 43 -10.09 -1.40 -4.40
C PHE A 43 -11.28 -1.59 -5.32
N ILE A 44 -12.22 -0.66 -5.28
CA ILE A 44 -13.46 -0.69 -6.05
C ILE A 44 -13.56 0.57 -6.90
N ASN A 45 -14.47 0.58 -7.89
CA ASN A 45 -14.74 1.73 -8.78
C ASN A 45 -13.50 2.37 -9.43
N GLN A 46 -12.50 1.55 -9.78
CA GLN A 46 -11.23 2.04 -10.34
C GLN A 46 -11.41 2.74 -11.69
N GLU A 47 -12.35 2.30 -12.51
CA GLU A 47 -12.66 2.93 -13.80
C GLU A 47 -13.30 4.32 -13.62
N GLU A 48 -14.26 4.44 -12.71
CA GLU A 48 -14.90 5.71 -12.34
C GLU A 48 -13.87 6.68 -11.75
N LEU A 49 -13.04 6.20 -10.82
CA LEU A 49 -11.95 6.96 -10.22
C LEU A 49 -10.96 7.46 -11.27
N CYS A 50 -10.54 6.59 -12.20
CA CYS A 50 -9.65 6.96 -13.30
C CYS A 50 -10.28 8.03 -14.21
N THR A 51 -11.57 7.91 -14.50
CA THR A 51 -12.32 8.87 -15.33
C THR A 51 -12.43 10.24 -14.67
N ALA A 52 -12.74 10.27 -13.37
CA ALA A 52 -12.77 11.49 -12.57
C ALA A 52 -11.38 12.15 -12.51
N LEU A 53 -10.33 11.37 -12.26
CA LEU A 53 -8.96 11.86 -12.22
C LEU A 53 -8.47 12.40 -13.56
N LYS A 54 -8.87 11.81 -14.69
CA LYS A 54 -8.62 12.36 -16.03
C LYS A 54 -9.40 13.65 -16.30
N SER A 55 -10.53 13.87 -15.60
CA SER A 55 -11.41 15.03 -15.73
C SER A 55 -11.12 16.14 -14.71
N ALA A 56 -9.84 16.38 -14.36
CA ALA A 56 -9.46 17.29 -13.28
C ALA A 56 -10.04 18.71 -13.39
N HIS A 57 -10.30 19.19 -14.61
CA HIS A 57 -10.92 20.51 -14.88
C HIS A 57 -12.31 20.69 -14.26
N LYS A 58 -13.01 19.60 -13.93
CA LYS A 58 -14.32 19.63 -13.26
C LYS A 58 -14.22 19.94 -11.76
N TYR A 59 -13.04 19.87 -11.16
CA TYR A 59 -12.87 19.94 -9.71
C TYR A 59 -12.03 21.12 -9.27
N SER A 60 -12.40 21.74 -8.14
CA SER A 60 -11.58 22.78 -7.49
C SER A 60 -10.35 22.21 -6.76
N GLY A 61 -10.36 20.91 -6.49
CA GLY A 61 -9.31 20.19 -5.78
C GLY A 61 -9.72 18.76 -5.43
N ILE A 62 -8.87 18.06 -4.69
CA ILE A 62 -9.09 16.69 -4.22
C ILE A 62 -8.85 16.58 -2.72
N ILE A 63 -9.62 15.74 -2.04
CA ILE A 63 -9.50 15.48 -0.60
C ILE A 63 -9.05 14.04 -0.36
N PHE A 64 -8.07 13.84 0.51
CA PHE A 64 -7.67 12.52 1.01
C PHE A 64 -7.83 12.46 2.54
N SER A 65 -8.73 11.61 3.03
CA SER A 65 -8.93 11.43 4.48
C SER A 65 -8.21 10.20 5.07
N SER A 66 -7.54 9.40 4.23
CA SER A 66 -6.93 8.12 4.63
C SER A 66 -5.76 7.75 3.70
N PRO A 67 -4.65 7.18 4.21
CA PRO A 67 -3.58 6.65 3.37
C PRO A 67 -4.06 5.56 2.38
N ARG A 68 -5.11 4.80 2.73
CA ARG A 68 -5.68 3.77 1.84
C ARG A 68 -6.34 4.36 0.60
N CYS A 69 -6.96 5.53 0.76
CA CYS A 69 -7.50 6.27 -0.38
C CYS A 69 -6.39 6.67 -1.35
N VAL A 70 -5.22 7.03 -0.83
CA VAL A 70 -4.05 7.38 -1.65
C VAL A 70 -3.58 6.15 -2.43
N ARG A 71 -3.49 4.98 -1.78
CA ARG A 71 -3.15 3.72 -2.45
C ARG A 71 -4.17 3.33 -3.54
N ALA A 72 -5.45 3.63 -3.34
CA ALA A 72 -6.49 3.41 -4.35
C ALA A 72 -6.28 4.31 -5.57
N VAL A 73 -5.98 5.59 -5.37
CA VAL A 73 -5.65 6.53 -6.45
C VAL A 73 -4.35 6.13 -7.16
N GLU A 74 -3.36 5.64 -6.42
CA GLU A 74 -2.08 5.17 -6.95
C GLU A 74 -2.26 4.05 -7.99
N GLN A 75 -3.26 3.18 -7.83
CA GLN A 75 -3.53 2.08 -8.79
C GLN A 75 -3.82 2.57 -10.21
N VAL A 76 -4.41 3.75 -10.33
CA VAL A 76 -4.80 4.36 -11.61
C VAL A 76 -3.96 5.60 -11.93
N TRP A 77 -2.94 5.89 -11.12
CA TRP A 77 -2.13 7.09 -11.23
C TRP A 77 -1.17 7.01 -12.42
N SER A 78 -1.06 8.11 -13.16
CA SER A 78 -0.17 8.19 -14.32
C SER A 78 0.38 9.60 -14.45
N PHE A 79 1.43 9.77 -15.26
CA PHE A 79 2.01 11.08 -15.54
C PHE A 79 0.98 12.07 -16.10
N LYS A 80 0.11 11.63 -17.03
CA LYS A 80 -0.96 12.45 -17.61
C LYS A 80 -1.93 12.98 -16.55
N ILE A 81 -2.32 12.12 -15.60
CA ILE A 81 -3.18 12.54 -14.50
C ILE A 81 -2.44 13.56 -13.62
N TYR A 82 -1.20 13.27 -13.24
CA TYR A 82 -0.42 14.19 -12.42
C TYR A 82 -0.26 15.58 -13.04
N GLU A 83 -0.06 15.70 -14.35
CA GLU A 83 0.00 17.00 -15.03
C GLU A 83 -1.24 17.87 -14.78
N HIS A 84 -2.40 17.25 -14.62
CA HIS A 84 -3.65 17.97 -14.36
C HIS A 84 -3.89 18.30 -12.88
N TRP A 85 -3.22 17.60 -11.97
CA TRP A 85 -3.43 17.72 -10.51
C TRP A 85 -2.29 18.40 -9.78
N ASN A 86 -1.08 18.52 -10.35
CA ASN A 86 0.08 19.12 -9.70
C ASN A 86 -0.04 20.63 -9.43
N GLU A 87 -0.94 21.30 -10.14
CA GLU A 87 -1.29 22.72 -9.98
C GLU A 87 -2.60 22.92 -9.21
N ARG A 88 -3.30 21.83 -8.85
CA ARG A 88 -4.57 21.87 -8.11
C ARG A 88 -4.36 21.74 -6.61
N LYS A 89 -5.40 22.13 -5.87
CA LYS A 89 -5.43 22.02 -4.41
C LYS A 89 -5.65 20.56 -3.99
N VAL A 90 -4.81 20.10 -3.06
CA VAL A 90 -4.85 18.75 -2.52
C VAL A 90 -4.92 18.86 -1.01
N PHE A 91 -6.07 18.47 -0.46
CA PHE A 91 -6.36 18.56 0.96
C PHE A 91 -6.23 17.19 1.61
N VAL A 92 -5.65 17.13 2.80
CA VAL A 92 -5.41 15.87 3.51
C VAL A 92 -5.83 15.95 4.97
N VAL A 93 -6.35 14.85 5.52
CA VAL A 93 -6.55 14.70 6.97
C VAL A 93 -5.38 13.90 7.54
N GLY A 94 -4.57 14.56 8.36
CA GLY A 94 -3.53 13.94 9.17
C GLY A 94 -2.16 13.74 8.49
N PRO A 95 -1.06 13.64 9.27
CA PRO A 95 0.30 13.52 8.74
C PRO A 95 0.58 12.22 7.97
N SER A 96 -0.07 11.11 8.35
CA SER A 96 0.09 9.82 7.68
C SER A 96 -0.43 9.85 6.25
N THR A 97 -1.62 10.42 6.05
CA THR A 97 -2.23 10.61 4.72
C THR A 97 -1.39 11.53 3.87
N SER A 98 -0.93 12.65 4.46
CA SER A 98 -0.04 13.60 3.79
C SER A 98 1.25 12.96 3.27
N ARG A 99 1.89 12.12 4.10
CA ARG A 99 3.09 11.37 3.71
C ARG A 99 2.80 10.43 2.54
N ALA A 100 1.72 9.66 2.63
CA ALA A 100 1.30 8.79 1.52
C ALA A 100 1.09 9.58 0.21
N VAL A 101 0.43 10.74 0.23
CA VAL A 101 0.24 11.56 -0.98
C VAL A 101 1.57 12.07 -1.54
N LYS A 102 2.48 12.52 -0.69
CA LYS A 102 3.80 13.04 -1.09
C LYS A 102 4.67 11.91 -1.69
N ASP A 103 4.60 10.72 -1.12
CA ASP A 103 5.44 9.58 -1.49
C ASP A 103 4.91 8.86 -2.75
N SER A 104 3.60 8.60 -2.83
CA SER A 104 2.99 7.85 -3.94
C SER A 104 2.55 8.74 -5.10
N LEU A 105 1.94 9.90 -4.82
CA LEU A 105 1.34 10.76 -5.86
C LEU A 105 2.21 11.97 -6.20
N HIS A 106 3.21 12.28 -5.37
CA HIS A 106 4.13 13.41 -5.53
C HIS A 106 3.44 14.79 -5.60
N LEU A 107 2.28 14.92 -4.95
CA LEU A 107 1.53 16.17 -4.89
C LEU A 107 1.88 16.96 -3.61
N PRO A 108 1.91 18.31 -3.65
CA PRO A 108 1.90 19.11 -2.44
C PRO A 108 0.56 18.94 -1.70
N THR A 109 0.56 19.05 -0.38
CA THR A 109 -0.65 18.85 0.45
C THR A 109 -0.90 20.03 1.38
N GLU A 110 -2.17 20.24 1.75
CA GLU A 110 -2.62 21.21 2.74
C GLU A 110 -3.56 20.53 3.76
N GLY A 111 -3.49 20.91 5.04
CA GLY A 111 -4.42 20.42 6.07
C GLY A 111 -3.92 19.24 6.92
N GLU A 112 -2.68 18.82 6.79
CA GLU A 112 -2.13 17.68 7.56
C GLU A 112 -2.22 17.84 9.09
N GLU A 113 -2.29 19.08 9.57
CA GLU A 113 -2.41 19.45 10.99
C GLU A 113 -3.86 19.59 11.51
N THR A 114 -4.89 19.49 10.64
CA THR A 114 -6.29 19.75 11.06
C THR A 114 -6.87 18.62 11.92
N GLY A 115 -6.34 17.41 11.77
CA GLY A 115 -6.71 16.22 12.56
C GLY A 115 -8.13 15.67 12.34
N SER A 116 -9.04 16.42 11.73
CA SER A 116 -10.45 16.03 11.52
C SER A 116 -11.02 16.55 10.20
N ALA A 117 -12.13 15.95 9.75
CA ALA A 117 -12.82 16.36 8.52
C ALA A 117 -13.49 17.73 8.67
N GLU A 118 -14.04 18.01 9.85
CA GLU A 118 -14.73 19.26 10.20
C GLU A 118 -13.74 20.44 10.20
N ALA A 119 -12.59 20.28 10.86
CA ALA A 119 -11.55 21.30 10.87
C ALA A 119 -10.94 21.51 9.47
N LEU A 120 -10.80 20.44 8.68
CA LEU A 120 -10.32 20.54 7.30
C LEU A 120 -11.32 21.31 6.42
N ALA A 121 -12.64 21.11 6.61
CA ALA A 121 -13.66 21.83 5.84
C ALA A 121 -13.57 23.35 6.02
N VAL A 122 -13.29 23.81 7.24
CA VAL A 122 -13.05 25.24 7.54
C VAL A 122 -11.81 25.75 6.81
N LEU A 123 -10.71 24.99 6.84
CA LEU A 123 -9.48 25.35 6.12
C LEU A 123 -9.71 25.41 4.61
N ILE A 124 -10.46 24.47 4.05
CA ILE A 124 -10.77 24.41 2.61
C ILE A 124 -11.52 25.68 2.18
N ARG A 125 -12.57 26.10 2.91
CA ARG A 125 -13.32 27.33 2.61
C ARG A 125 -12.40 28.55 2.53
N LYS A 126 -11.52 28.68 3.53
CA LYS A 126 -10.51 29.75 3.58
C LYS A 126 -9.53 29.65 2.40
N SER A 127 -9.01 28.47 2.10
CA SER A 127 -8.02 28.28 1.03
C SER A 127 -8.60 28.51 -0.36
N LEU A 128 -9.88 28.23 -0.57
CA LEU A 128 -10.55 28.41 -1.87
C LEU A 128 -11.15 29.82 -2.04
N GLY A 129 -11.04 30.67 -1.02
CA GLY A 129 -11.55 32.04 -1.05
C GLY A 129 -13.08 32.10 -1.13
N VAL A 130 -13.75 31.13 -0.49
CA VAL A 130 -15.21 31.10 -0.42
C VAL A 130 -15.63 31.87 0.83
N ASP A 131 -15.97 33.14 0.64
CA ASP A 131 -16.73 33.91 1.64
C ASP A 131 -18.22 33.61 1.50
N GLU A 132 -18.95 33.60 2.62
CA GLU A 132 -20.42 33.51 2.68
C GLU A 132 -21.14 34.50 1.74
N SER A 133 -20.47 35.60 1.37
CA SER A 133 -21.01 36.64 0.48
C SER A 133 -20.62 36.49 -1.01
N SER A 134 -19.77 35.53 -1.37
CA SER A 134 -19.29 35.36 -2.74
C SER A 134 -20.26 34.56 -3.61
N LYS A 135 -20.85 35.19 -4.64
CA LYS A 135 -21.68 34.54 -5.67
C LYS A 135 -20.91 33.58 -6.61
N LYS A 136 -19.63 33.29 -6.32
CA LYS A 136 -18.76 32.49 -7.18
C LYS A 136 -19.11 31.02 -7.00
N LYS A 137 -19.70 30.41 -8.03
CA LYS A 137 -20.03 28.98 -8.05
C LYS A 137 -18.73 28.17 -8.00
N LEU A 138 -18.44 27.56 -6.86
CA LEU A 138 -17.27 26.72 -6.67
C LEU A 138 -17.48 25.38 -7.39
N LEU A 139 -16.47 24.93 -8.14
CA LEU A 139 -16.44 23.57 -8.67
C LEU A 139 -16.34 22.55 -7.52
N PRO A 140 -16.93 21.36 -7.65
CA PRO A 140 -16.87 20.35 -6.60
C PRO A 140 -15.42 19.94 -6.27
N LEU A 141 -15.21 19.44 -5.06
CA LEU A 141 -14.00 18.75 -4.66
C LEU A 141 -14.17 17.27 -4.92
N LEU A 142 -13.18 16.63 -5.55
CA LEU A 142 -13.15 15.19 -5.68
C LEU A 142 -12.81 14.57 -4.32
N TYR A 143 -13.62 13.63 -3.84
CA TYR A 143 -13.38 12.93 -2.59
C TYR A 143 -13.45 11.41 -2.78
N PRO A 144 -12.34 10.78 -3.16
CA PRO A 144 -12.25 9.34 -3.09
C PRO A 144 -12.24 8.91 -1.60
N CYS A 145 -13.04 7.92 -1.25
CA CYS A 145 -13.25 7.54 0.16
C CYS A 145 -13.62 6.06 0.31
N SER A 146 -13.75 5.58 1.56
CA SER A 146 -14.29 4.24 1.80
C SER A 146 -15.78 4.21 1.49
N SER A 147 -16.31 3.04 1.10
CA SER A 147 -17.76 2.80 1.00
C SER A 147 -18.55 3.14 2.28
N LEU A 148 -17.89 3.10 3.44
CA LEU A 148 -18.44 3.42 4.76
C LEU A 148 -18.14 4.85 5.24
N ALA A 149 -17.60 5.72 4.39
CA ALA A 149 -17.26 7.08 4.82
C ALA A 149 -18.52 7.86 5.19
N ASP A 150 -18.49 8.60 6.30
CA ASP A 150 -19.62 9.37 6.81
C ASP A 150 -20.09 10.40 5.76
N ALA A 151 -21.41 10.47 5.53
CA ALA A 151 -22.03 11.40 4.59
C ALA A 151 -21.81 12.86 5.02
N ASP A 152 -21.73 13.10 6.32
CA ASP A 152 -21.61 14.44 6.90
C ASP A 152 -20.18 14.99 6.86
N ASN A 153 -19.18 14.16 6.54
CA ASN A 153 -17.80 14.62 6.37
C ASN A 153 -17.74 15.76 5.37
N PHE A 154 -17.06 16.85 5.76
CA PHE A 154 -16.88 18.05 4.96
C PHE A 154 -18.17 18.81 4.62
N THR A 155 -19.12 18.83 5.55
CA THR A 155 -20.42 19.51 5.41
C THR A 155 -20.27 20.95 4.90
N GLY A 156 -21.16 21.32 3.96
CA GLY A 156 -21.19 22.66 3.36
C GLY A 156 -20.16 22.90 2.26
N LEU A 157 -19.45 21.86 1.79
CA LEU A 157 -18.61 21.92 0.59
C LEU A 157 -19.27 21.17 -0.57
N PRO A 158 -19.18 21.65 -1.82
CA PRO A 158 -19.60 20.88 -2.97
C PRO A 158 -18.60 19.74 -3.18
N ILE A 159 -19.03 18.49 -3.01
CA ILE A 159 -18.15 17.32 -3.08
C ILE A 159 -18.74 16.28 -4.01
N GLU A 160 -17.88 15.74 -4.87
CA GLU A 160 -18.16 14.53 -5.63
C GLU A 160 -17.44 13.35 -4.96
N ARG A 161 -18.21 12.40 -4.45
CA ARG A 161 -17.69 11.25 -3.70
C ARG A 161 -17.54 10.05 -4.61
N ILE A 162 -16.39 9.40 -4.56
CA ILE A 162 -16.16 8.12 -5.20
C ILE A 162 -15.74 7.11 -4.13
N SER A 163 -16.53 6.05 -3.95
CA SER A 163 -16.12 4.94 -3.10
C SER A 163 -14.98 4.21 -3.78
N ALA A 164 -13.74 4.49 -3.39
CA ALA A 164 -12.53 4.00 -4.04
C ALA A 164 -12.01 2.68 -3.44
N TYR A 165 -12.43 2.39 -2.21
CA TYR A 165 -12.15 1.12 -1.55
C TYR A 165 -13.29 0.76 -0.60
N GLU A 166 -13.40 -0.51 -0.28
CA GLU A 166 -14.26 -1.01 0.79
C GLU A 166 -13.42 -1.72 1.84
N THR A 167 -13.97 -1.88 3.03
CA THR A 167 -13.34 -2.61 4.13
C THR A 167 -14.28 -3.72 4.55
N ALA A 168 -13.81 -4.95 4.45
CA ALA A 168 -14.47 -6.14 4.93
C ALA A 168 -13.78 -6.65 6.20
N ASP A 169 -14.55 -7.26 7.10
CA ASP A 169 -13.96 -8.02 8.20
C ASP A 169 -13.22 -9.23 7.61
N CYS A 170 -11.94 -9.39 7.93
CA CYS A 170 -11.22 -10.63 7.69
C CYS A 170 -10.64 -11.06 9.02
N VAL A 171 -10.78 -12.33 9.38
CA VAL A 171 -10.12 -12.87 10.57
C VAL A 171 -9.53 -14.19 10.13
N ASP A 172 -8.22 -14.35 10.19
CA ASP A 172 -7.59 -15.62 9.83
C ASP A 172 -7.99 -16.71 10.82
N LEU A 173 -8.95 -17.52 10.38
CA LEU A 173 -9.59 -18.56 11.18
C LEU A 173 -8.61 -19.68 11.54
N ARG A 174 -7.59 -19.92 10.70
CA ARG A 174 -6.62 -21.01 10.87
C ARG A 174 -5.72 -20.77 12.08
N SER A 175 -5.22 -19.55 12.24
CA SER A 175 -4.38 -19.16 13.38
C SER A 175 -5.13 -19.28 14.72
N ILE A 176 -6.45 -19.03 14.71
CA ILE A 176 -7.31 -19.16 15.89
C ILE A 176 -7.52 -20.63 16.27
N GLU A 177 -7.76 -21.51 15.29
CA GLU A 177 -7.94 -22.95 15.53
C GLU A 177 -6.70 -23.61 16.14
N GLN A 178 -5.50 -23.18 15.76
CA GLN A 178 -4.23 -23.69 16.29
C GLN A 178 -4.04 -23.46 17.79
N VAL A 179 -4.74 -22.48 18.37
CA VAL A 179 -4.55 -22.07 19.77
C VAL A 179 -5.80 -22.27 20.64
N ALA A 180 -6.85 -22.90 20.10
CA ALA A 180 -8.16 -22.99 20.74
C ALA A 180 -8.16 -23.71 22.10
N LYS A 181 -7.15 -24.55 22.37
CA LYS A 181 -7.01 -25.31 23.63
C LYS A 181 -6.01 -24.70 24.62
N GLU A 182 -5.38 -23.58 24.26
CA GLU A 182 -4.30 -22.97 25.03
C GLU A 182 -4.79 -21.77 25.85
N ARG A 183 -3.95 -21.25 26.77
CA ARG A 183 -4.21 -19.95 27.40
C ARG A 183 -3.94 -18.85 26.37
N VAL A 184 -4.97 -18.13 25.95
CA VAL A 184 -4.86 -17.11 24.91
C VAL A 184 -4.89 -15.69 25.48
N VAL A 185 -3.96 -14.85 25.03
CA VAL A 185 -3.99 -13.39 25.20
C VAL A 185 -4.29 -12.74 23.85
N CYS A 186 -5.34 -11.94 23.77
CA CYS A 186 -5.73 -11.23 22.55
C CYS A 186 -5.39 -9.76 22.68
N ALA A 187 -4.46 -9.26 21.87
CA ALA A 187 -4.11 -7.85 21.78
C ALA A 187 -4.86 -7.17 20.63
N PHE A 188 -5.56 -6.08 20.92
CA PHE A 188 -6.36 -5.33 19.96
C PHE A 188 -5.80 -3.92 19.75
N PHE A 189 -5.68 -3.54 18.47
CA PHE A 189 -5.07 -2.27 18.06
C PHE A 189 -6.08 -1.20 17.65
N SER A 190 -7.34 -1.56 17.39
CA SER A 190 -8.39 -0.61 17.02
C SER A 190 -9.78 -1.07 17.46
N PRO A 191 -10.75 -0.15 17.65
CA PRO A 191 -12.13 -0.52 17.96
C PRO A 191 -12.77 -1.44 16.92
N SER A 192 -12.50 -1.22 15.64
CA SER A 192 -12.99 -2.06 14.54
C SER A 192 -12.43 -3.48 14.62
N GLY A 193 -11.13 -3.61 14.91
CA GLY A 193 -10.47 -4.90 15.09
C GLY A 193 -11.06 -5.70 16.26
N VAL A 194 -11.44 -5.03 17.35
CA VAL A 194 -12.16 -5.68 18.46
C VAL A 194 -13.49 -6.24 18.00
N ARG A 195 -14.32 -5.45 17.30
CA ARG A 195 -15.64 -5.88 16.85
C ARG A 195 -15.56 -7.10 15.90
N ALA A 196 -14.66 -7.04 14.92
CA ALA A 196 -14.45 -8.12 13.96
C ALA A 196 -13.95 -9.41 14.66
N ALA A 197 -12.89 -9.29 15.45
CA ALA A 197 -12.26 -10.44 16.11
C ALA A 197 -13.15 -11.08 17.18
N VAL A 198 -13.81 -10.29 18.04
CA VAL A 198 -14.64 -10.83 19.13
C VAL A 198 -15.87 -11.56 18.60
N LYS A 199 -16.46 -11.06 17.51
CA LYS A 199 -17.56 -11.75 16.81
C LYS A 199 -17.13 -13.15 16.38
N GLU A 200 -15.93 -13.29 15.83
CA GLU A 200 -15.42 -14.56 15.32
C GLU A 200 -14.92 -15.50 16.42
N LEU A 201 -14.21 -14.98 17.42
CA LEU A 201 -13.79 -15.75 18.61
C LEU A 201 -15.00 -16.37 19.33
N ARG A 202 -16.10 -15.63 19.48
CA ARG A 202 -17.33 -16.14 20.11
C ARG A 202 -17.99 -17.27 19.33
N LYS A 203 -18.14 -17.13 18.01
CA LYS A 203 -18.69 -18.20 17.14
C LYS A 203 -17.91 -19.51 17.28
N ARG A 204 -16.61 -19.41 17.55
CA ARG A 204 -15.68 -20.54 17.65
C ARG A 204 -15.53 -21.11 19.07
N GLY A 205 -16.29 -20.59 20.04
CA GLY A 205 -16.26 -21.07 21.43
C GLY A 205 -15.07 -20.58 22.27
N LEU A 206 -14.20 -19.72 21.71
CA LEU A 206 -13.11 -19.05 22.42
C LEU A 206 -13.66 -17.88 23.26
N THR A 207 -14.30 -18.24 24.37
CA THR A 207 -14.93 -17.29 25.30
C THR A 207 -14.05 -16.91 26.48
N LYS A 208 -12.97 -17.68 26.73
CA LYS A 208 -12.01 -17.46 27.81
C LYS A 208 -10.64 -17.04 27.25
N PHE A 209 -10.40 -15.74 27.18
CA PHE A 209 -9.10 -15.16 26.82
C PHE A 209 -8.84 -13.89 27.64
N ARG A 210 -7.57 -13.48 27.77
CA ARG A 210 -7.22 -12.16 28.32
C ARG A 210 -7.19 -11.14 27.21
N ALA A 211 -8.00 -10.08 27.31
CA ALA A 211 -7.99 -8.99 26.35
C ALA A 211 -6.96 -7.92 26.76
N VAL A 212 -6.16 -7.46 25.79
CA VAL A 212 -5.25 -6.32 25.92
C VAL A 212 -5.65 -5.31 24.85
N ALA A 213 -5.89 -4.07 25.25
CA ALA A 213 -6.16 -2.97 24.32
C ALA A 213 -4.97 -2.02 24.33
N ILE A 214 -4.44 -1.71 23.14
CA ILE A 214 -3.24 -0.86 23.00
C ILE A 214 -3.56 0.63 23.20
N GLY A 215 -4.78 1.06 22.90
CA GLY A 215 -5.22 2.45 23.00
C GLY A 215 -6.50 2.62 23.82
N THR A 216 -6.73 3.83 24.34
CA THR A 216 -7.89 4.20 25.16
C THR A 216 -9.21 3.99 24.43
N THR A 217 -9.28 4.39 23.15
CA THR A 217 -10.45 4.17 22.28
C THR A 217 -10.73 2.67 22.06
N THR A 218 -9.68 1.85 21.94
CA THR A 218 -9.82 0.40 21.80
C THR A 218 -10.27 -0.26 23.11
N ALA A 219 -9.81 0.25 24.26
CA ALA A 219 -10.16 -0.27 25.57
C ALA A 219 -11.67 -0.11 25.87
N GLN A 220 -12.28 0.99 25.44
CA GLN A 220 -13.72 1.25 25.62
C GLN A 220 -14.62 0.17 25.00
N VAL A 221 -14.16 -0.51 23.95
CA VAL A 221 -14.94 -1.56 23.26
C VAL A 221 -14.44 -2.99 23.55
N SER A 222 -13.38 -3.14 24.35
CA SER A 222 -12.74 -4.43 24.61
C SER A 222 -13.55 -5.28 25.60
N PRO A 223 -13.72 -6.60 25.36
CA PRO A 223 -14.48 -7.46 26.27
C PRO A 223 -13.70 -7.77 27.56
N GLY A 224 -14.04 -7.09 28.66
CA GLY A 224 -13.84 -7.55 30.05
C GLY A 224 -12.42 -7.53 30.64
N ARG A 225 -12.34 -6.94 31.85
CA ARG A 225 -11.18 -6.75 32.78
C ARG A 225 -9.89 -6.21 32.17
N VAL A 226 -9.87 -4.88 32.07
CA VAL A 226 -8.70 -4.04 31.79
C VAL A 226 -7.58 -4.34 32.81
N CYS A 227 -6.50 -5.00 32.37
CA CYS A 227 -5.22 -4.94 33.08
C CYS A 227 -4.52 -3.66 32.64
N GLY A 228 -4.94 -2.53 33.21
CA GLY A 228 -4.30 -1.24 32.98
C GLY A 228 -3.00 -1.17 33.74
N GLY A 229 -1.87 -1.12 33.03
CA GLY A 229 -0.58 -0.72 33.59
C GLY A 229 -0.61 0.77 33.91
N SER A 230 -1.22 1.14 35.03
CA SER A 230 -1.07 2.46 35.63
C SER A 230 0.29 2.49 36.32
N VAL A 231 1.27 3.17 35.73
CA VAL A 231 2.45 3.62 36.49
C VAL A 231 1.94 4.70 37.44
N SER A 232 1.76 4.33 38.70
CA SER A 232 1.33 5.20 39.79
C SER A 232 2.55 5.90 40.38
N GLY A 233 2.77 7.15 39.96
CA GLY A 233 3.51 8.13 40.76
C GLY A 233 2.54 8.71 41.81
N GLN A 234 2.82 8.43 43.07
CA GLN A 234 2.05 8.83 44.25
C GLN A 234 1.96 10.36 44.41
N GLY A 235 0.89 10.85 45.04
CA GLY A 235 0.85 12.18 45.67
C GLY A 235 -0.49 12.90 45.58
N SER A 236 -1.38 12.64 46.54
CA SER A 236 -2.66 13.32 46.72
C SER A 236 -2.58 14.34 47.87
N LEU A 237 -3.32 15.44 47.71
CA LEU A 237 -3.89 16.38 48.71
C LEU A 237 -2.97 17.35 49.49
N GLY A 238 -3.38 18.62 49.50
CA GLY A 238 -2.93 19.64 50.45
C GLY A 238 -3.30 21.08 50.07
N SER A 239 -4.39 21.59 50.64
CA SER A 239 -4.84 22.99 50.62
C SER A 239 -4.12 23.83 51.70
N GLY A 240 -3.81 25.11 51.42
CA GLY A 240 -3.42 26.10 52.45
C GLY A 240 -2.58 27.30 51.92
N PRO A 241 -2.86 28.57 52.30
CA PRO A 241 -2.23 29.79 51.75
C PRO A 241 -1.15 30.42 52.67
N CYS A 242 -0.62 31.61 52.27
CA CYS A 242 0.36 32.51 52.96
C CYS A 242 1.83 32.08 52.78
N GLY A 243 2.87 32.91 52.59
CA GLY A 243 3.12 34.35 52.64
C GLY A 243 4.58 34.57 53.09
N LEU A 244 5.27 35.61 52.55
CA LEU A 244 6.55 36.24 52.98
C LEU A 244 7.90 35.68 52.43
N GLY A 245 8.67 36.56 51.76
CA GLY A 245 10.09 36.40 51.35
C GLY A 245 11.07 36.80 52.48
N PRO A 246 12.29 37.37 52.22
CA PRO A 246 13.02 37.66 50.97
C PRO A 246 14.52 37.22 50.98
N THR A 247 15.29 37.43 49.90
CA THR A 247 16.57 38.23 49.83
C THR A 247 17.42 37.92 48.58
N GLY A 248 17.82 39.00 47.86
CA GLY A 248 18.99 39.19 46.97
C GLY A 248 19.14 38.29 45.73
N SER A 249 19.39 38.75 44.49
CA SER A 249 19.94 40.02 43.99
C SER A 249 19.75 40.09 42.46
N SER A 250 19.34 41.26 41.96
CA SER A 250 19.24 41.74 40.55
C SER A 250 20.61 41.77 39.82
N PRO A 251 20.75 42.09 38.50
CA PRO A 251 19.83 42.86 37.61
C PRO A 251 19.58 42.30 36.18
N LEU A 252 18.34 42.44 35.67
CA LEU A 252 17.88 43.37 34.62
C LEU A 252 18.64 43.34 33.27
N SER A 253 17.98 42.85 32.22
CA SER A 253 17.94 43.52 30.90
C SER A 253 16.75 43.07 30.05
N GLN A 254 15.79 44.00 29.93
CA GLN A 254 14.91 44.35 28.82
C GLN A 254 14.35 43.28 27.87
N GLY A 255 13.01 43.27 27.82
CA GLY A 255 12.22 42.51 26.87
C GLY A 255 12.35 43.00 25.43
N PHE A 256 12.23 42.03 24.51
CA PHE A 256 12.01 42.24 23.09
C PHE A 256 10.69 41.56 22.72
N TYR A 257 9.73 42.34 22.24
CA TYR A 257 8.51 41.87 21.59
C TYR A 257 8.88 41.13 20.29
N PRO A 258 8.25 39.99 19.94
CA PRO A 258 8.44 39.38 18.64
C PRO A 258 7.68 40.20 17.59
N HIS A 259 8.41 41.01 16.84
CA HIS A 259 7.92 41.65 15.63
C HIS A 259 7.77 40.57 14.54
N GLU A 260 6.54 40.26 14.15
CA GLU A 260 6.25 39.52 12.92
C GLU A 260 6.82 40.28 11.72
N TYR A 261 7.72 39.65 10.97
CA TYR A 261 8.08 40.09 9.62
C TYR A 261 7.60 39.02 8.62
N PRO A 262 6.74 39.36 7.65
CA PRO A 262 6.35 38.44 6.58
C PRO A 262 7.49 38.35 5.55
N SER A 263 8.47 37.48 5.78
CA SER A 263 9.52 37.19 4.79
C SER A 263 9.22 35.87 4.06
N SER A 264 8.31 35.96 3.09
CA SER A 264 8.20 35.01 1.99
C SER A 264 9.15 35.43 0.86
N GLY A 265 10.45 35.26 1.06
CA GLY A 265 11.48 35.60 0.07
C GLY A 265 11.48 34.67 -1.18
N PRO A 266 12.01 35.16 -2.32
CA PRO A 266 12.06 34.45 -3.61
C PRO A 266 12.78 33.09 -3.58
N TYR A 267 13.65 32.87 -2.58
CA TYR A 267 14.31 31.59 -2.33
C TYR A 267 13.35 30.43 -2.03
N LYS A 268 12.24 30.68 -1.32
CA LYS A 268 11.23 29.64 -1.02
C LYS A 268 10.44 29.26 -2.27
N VAL A 269 10.20 30.21 -3.17
CA VAL A 269 9.50 30.00 -4.46
C VAL A 269 10.40 29.22 -5.42
N GLN A 270 11.69 29.55 -5.52
CA GLN A 270 12.65 28.80 -6.34
C GLN A 270 12.85 27.37 -5.85
N ARG A 271 12.89 27.13 -4.53
CA ARG A 271 12.97 25.77 -3.96
C ARG A 271 11.72 24.95 -4.23
N ARG A 272 10.53 25.55 -4.15
CA ARG A 272 9.26 24.91 -4.55
C ARG A 272 9.25 24.57 -6.04
N ALA A 273 9.68 25.50 -6.90
CA ALA A 273 9.78 25.26 -8.33
C ALA A 273 10.79 24.14 -8.67
N ALA A 274 11.94 24.09 -7.99
CA ALA A 274 12.90 23.01 -8.14
C ALA A 274 12.33 21.65 -7.70
N ASN A 275 11.64 21.60 -6.55
CA ASN A 275 10.99 20.38 -6.08
C ASN A 275 9.88 19.89 -7.04
N ILE A 276 9.11 20.81 -7.62
CA ILE A 276 8.09 20.47 -8.62
C ILE A 276 8.74 19.88 -9.87
N ARG A 277 9.85 20.48 -10.35
CA ARG A 277 10.60 19.95 -11.50
C ARG A 277 11.14 18.55 -11.24
N GLU A 278 11.72 18.30 -10.06
CA GLU A 278 12.26 16.99 -9.74
C GLU A 278 11.15 15.94 -9.57
N ARG A 279 9.99 16.31 -9.01
CA ARG A 279 8.83 15.42 -8.97
C ARG A 279 8.30 15.10 -10.37
N LYS A 280 8.15 16.11 -11.25
CA LYS A 280 7.80 15.93 -12.67
C LYS A 280 8.77 14.95 -13.35
N ARG A 281 10.08 15.13 -13.14
CA ARG A 281 11.12 14.25 -13.68
C ARG A 281 11.00 12.82 -13.15
N MET A 282 10.89 12.63 -11.83
CA MET A 282 10.78 11.31 -11.22
C MET A 282 9.52 10.55 -11.68
N MET A 283 8.41 11.27 -11.83
CA MET A 283 7.16 10.70 -12.33
C MET A 283 7.21 10.33 -13.80
N SER A 284 7.78 11.19 -14.64
CA SER A 284 8.01 10.88 -16.05
C SER A 284 8.85 9.61 -16.20
N ILE A 285 9.92 9.48 -15.41
CA ILE A 285 10.76 8.28 -15.36
C ILE A 285 9.92 7.07 -14.93
N ASN A 286 9.17 7.16 -13.83
CA ASN A 286 8.36 6.04 -13.33
C ASN A 286 7.29 5.59 -14.34
N SER A 287 6.65 6.54 -15.04
CA SER A 287 5.68 6.27 -16.09
C SER A 287 6.32 5.55 -17.28
N ALA A 288 7.49 6.01 -17.73
CA ALA A 288 8.24 5.37 -18.81
C ALA A 288 8.66 3.94 -18.43
N PHE A 289 9.03 3.71 -17.17
CA PHE A 289 9.32 2.37 -16.67
C PHE A 289 8.09 1.46 -16.67
N GLU A 290 6.91 1.98 -16.36
CA GLU A 290 5.69 1.19 -16.38
C GLU A 290 5.27 0.82 -17.80
N GLU A 291 5.40 1.76 -18.74
CA GLU A 291 5.19 1.52 -20.17
C GLU A 291 6.19 0.47 -20.70
N LEU A 292 7.47 0.59 -20.36
CA LEU A 292 8.48 -0.39 -20.74
C LEU A 292 8.16 -1.79 -20.19
N ARG A 293 7.62 -1.90 -18.97
CA ARG A 293 7.24 -3.19 -18.37
C ARG A 293 6.15 -3.91 -19.16
N CYS A 294 5.27 -3.18 -19.84
CA CYS A 294 4.24 -3.78 -20.71
C CYS A 294 4.84 -4.43 -21.97
N HIS A 295 6.07 -4.09 -22.35
CA HIS A 295 6.73 -4.58 -23.55
C HIS A 295 7.80 -5.65 -23.30
N VAL A 296 8.21 -5.87 -22.06
CA VAL A 296 9.16 -6.93 -21.70
C VAL A 296 8.41 -8.21 -21.29
N PRO A 297 8.97 -9.40 -21.56
CA PRO A 297 8.31 -10.66 -21.21
C PRO A 297 8.26 -10.87 -19.69
N THR A 298 7.06 -10.89 -19.11
CA THR A 298 6.82 -11.03 -17.67
C THR A 298 5.95 -12.24 -17.35
N PHE A 299 6.09 -12.82 -16.15
CA PHE A 299 5.20 -13.90 -15.72
C PHE A 299 3.80 -13.32 -15.37
N PRO A 300 2.70 -14.05 -15.60
CA PRO A 300 1.34 -13.58 -15.32
C PRO A 300 1.07 -13.17 -13.86
N PHE A 301 1.91 -13.61 -12.92
CA PHE A 301 1.81 -13.31 -11.50
C PHE A 301 3.13 -12.81 -10.91
N GLU A 302 4.00 -12.27 -11.76
CA GLU A 302 5.29 -11.78 -11.29
C GLU A 302 5.14 -10.57 -10.38
N LYS A 303 5.97 -10.49 -9.34
CA LYS A 303 6.17 -9.24 -8.63
C LYS A 303 6.72 -8.20 -9.61
N ARG A 304 6.34 -6.94 -9.44
CA ARG A 304 6.82 -5.83 -10.26
C ARG A 304 8.35 -5.83 -10.33
N LEU A 305 8.90 -5.93 -11.53
CA LEU A 305 10.35 -5.88 -11.77
C LEU A 305 10.96 -4.57 -11.28
N SER A 306 12.14 -4.66 -10.66
CA SER A 306 12.90 -3.48 -10.27
C SER A 306 13.30 -2.67 -11.52
N LYS A 307 13.70 -1.39 -11.34
CA LYS A 307 14.13 -0.55 -12.46
C LYS A 307 15.35 -1.15 -13.17
N ILE A 308 16.30 -1.70 -12.43
CA ILE A 308 17.51 -2.29 -13.01
C ILE A 308 17.19 -3.59 -13.76
N ASP A 309 16.31 -4.44 -13.21
CA ASP A 309 15.94 -5.70 -13.86
C ASP A 309 15.12 -5.43 -15.12
N THR A 310 14.21 -4.46 -15.07
CA THR A 310 13.44 -4.03 -16.25
C THR A 310 14.36 -3.58 -17.38
N LEU A 311 15.39 -2.77 -17.10
CA LEU A 311 16.34 -2.33 -18.12
C LEU A 311 17.19 -3.48 -18.66
N ARG A 312 17.72 -4.34 -17.78
CA ARG A 312 18.54 -5.49 -18.18
C ARG A 312 17.75 -6.44 -19.08
N LEU A 313 16.52 -6.75 -18.68
CA LEU A 313 15.63 -7.61 -19.44
C LEU A 313 15.25 -6.97 -20.79
N ALA A 314 14.97 -5.66 -20.82
CA ALA A 314 14.69 -4.95 -22.06
C ALA A 314 15.89 -4.96 -23.03
N ILE A 315 17.11 -4.73 -22.53
CA ILE A 315 18.34 -4.76 -23.35
C ILE A 315 18.55 -6.15 -23.94
N ALA A 316 18.51 -7.19 -23.11
CA ALA A 316 18.62 -8.58 -23.54
C ALA A 316 17.53 -8.94 -24.55
N TYR A 317 16.28 -8.51 -24.31
CA TYR A 317 15.18 -8.81 -25.20
C TYR A 317 15.32 -8.09 -26.56
N ILE A 318 15.76 -6.83 -26.58
CA ILE A 318 16.06 -6.13 -27.83
C ILE A 318 17.17 -6.83 -28.61
N ALA A 319 18.23 -7.30 -27.94
CA ALA A 319 19.31 -8.04 -28.59
C ALA A 319 18.79 -9.35 -29.23
N LEU A 320 17.96 -10.12 -28.50
CA LEU A 320 17.30 -11.31 -29.04
C LEU A 320 16.47 -10.99 -30.29
N LEU A 321 15.60 -9.98 -30.21
CA LEU A 321 14.73 -9.58 -31.30
C LEU A 321 15.53 -9.15 -32.54
N LYS A 322 16.63 -8.42 -32.35
CA LYS A 322 17.53 -8.04 -33.45
C LYS A 322 18.13 -9.26 -34.13
N GLU A 323 18.63 -10.24 -33.38
CA GLU A 323 19.21 -11.45 -33.97
C GLU A 323 18.17 -12.30 -34.70
N VAL A 324 16.98 -12.45 -34.11
CA VAL A 324 15.84 -13.13 -34.74
C VAL A 324 15.47 -12.47 -36.07
N LEU A 325 15.45 -11.15 -36.14
CA LEU A 325 15.12 -10.40 -37.37
C LEU A 325 16.20 -10.52 -38.45
N MET A 326 17.47 -10.65 -38.06
CA MET A 326 18.60 -10.80 -38.99
C MET A 326 18.86 -12.25 -39.41
N SER A 327 18.20 -13.20 -38.75
CA SER A 327 18.40 -14.62 -38.98
C SER A 327 17.72 -15.10 -40.29
N PRO A 328 18.37 -15.99 -41.06
CA PRO A 328 17.72 -16.66 -42.19
C PRO A 328 16.76 -17.78 -41.76
N TYR A 329 16.70 -18.09 -40.46
CA TYR A 329 15.81 -19.11 -39.89
C TYR A 329 14.56 -18.46 -39.31
N ASP A 330 13.49 -19.24 -39.16
CA ASP A 330 12.35 -18.79 -38.38
C ASP A 330 12.77 -18.51 -36.91
N PRO A 331 12.04 -17.62 -36.19
CA PRO A 331 12.43 -17.18 -34.85
C PRO A 331 12.73 -18.30 -33.87
N LEU A 332 11.91 -19.36 -33.84
CA LEU A 332 12.09 -20.44 -32.86
C LEU A 332 13.29 -21.31 -33.22
N THR A 333 13.43 -21.67 -34.51
CA THR A 333 14.56 -22.46 -35.00
C THR A 333 15.88 -21.73 -34.77
N HIS A 334 15.92 -20.41 -34.96
CA HIS A 334 17.12 -19.62 -34.69
C HIS A 334 17.56 -19.72 -33.22
N ILE A 335 16.62 -19.53 -32.31
CA ILE A 335 16.89 -19.55 -30.86
C ILE A 335 17.29 -20.95 -30.40
N GLU A 336 16.60 -21.99 -30.86
CA GLU A 336 16.94 -23.38 -30.52
C GLU A 336 18.38 -23.70 -30.92
N LYS A 337 18.77 -23.36 -32.15
CA LYS A 337 20.14 -23.58 -32.64
C LYS A 337 21.18 -22.77 -31.86
N CYS A 338 20.86 -21.55 -31.46
CA CYS A 338 21.74 -20.74 -30.61
C CYS A 338 21.91 -21.36 -29.21
N LEU A 339 20.82 -21.82 -28.58
CA LEU A 339 20.84 -22.46 -27.27
C LEU A 339 21.58 -23.81 -27.28
N ARG A 340 21.50 -24.57 -28.39
CA ARG A 340 22.26 -25.81 -28.61
C ARG A 340 23.73 -25.57 -28.97
N GLY A 341 24.13 -24.33 -29.22
CA GLY A 341 25.47 -23.97 -29.65
C GLY A 341 25.80 -24.34 -31.10
N GLU A 342 24.78 -24.65 -31.91
CA GLU A 342 24.92 -24.99 -33.34
C GLU A 342 25.19 -23.75 -34.20
N ILE A 343 24.72 -22.58 -33.74
CA ILE A 343 24.97 -21.28 -34.38
C ILE A 343 25.60 -20.35 -33.35
N ARG A 344 26.69 -19.68 -33.74
CA ARG A 344 27.31 -18.60 -32.95
C ARG A 344 26.86 -17.26 -33.51
N ALA A 345 25.74 -16.76 -32.99
CA ALA A 345 25.32 -15.40 -33.29
C ALA A 345 26.20 -14.39 -32.51
N GLU A 346 26.59 -13.30 -33.16
CA GLU A 346 27.58 -12.33 -32.70
C GLU A 346 27.21 -11.69 -31.36
N HIS A 347 25.91 -11.49 -31.11
CA HIS A 347 25.35 -10.88 -29.90
C HIS A 347 24.60 -11.90 -29.02
N SER A 348 24.81 -13.21 -29.22
CA SER A 348 24.11 -14.27 -28.48
C SER A 348 24.32 -14.18 -26.97
N HIS A 349 25.50 -13.72 -26.54
CA HIS A 349 25.84 -13.52 -25.14
C HIS A 349 25.08 -12.36 -24.48
N GLU A 350 24.57 -11.39 -25.25
CA GLU A 350 23.83 -10.25 -24.72
C GLU A 350 22.40 -10.63 -24.31
N TRP A 351 21.79 -11.58 -25.02
CA TRP A 351 20.43 -12.02 -24.74
C TRP A 351 20.32 -13.35 -24.01
N ASN A 352 21.30 -14.26 -24.14
CA ASN A 352 21.30 -15.57 -23.49
C ASN A 352 21.64 -15.45 -21.99
N THR A 353 20.75 -14.78 -21.27
CA THR A 353 20.76 -14.63 -19.83
C THR A 353 19.79 -15.64 -19.23
N SER A 354 20.08 -16.14 -18.03
CA SER A 354 19.17 -17.06 -17.32
C SER A 354 17.76 -16.49 -17.16
N ASP A 355 17.66 -15.17 -16.92
CA ASP A 355 16.39 -14.47 -16.76
C ASP A 355 15.57 -14.43 -18.06
N LEU A 356 16.16 -14.02 -19.19
CA LEU A 356 15.43 -14.00 -20.47
C LEU A 356 15.12 -15.42 -20.97
N THR A 357 16.04 -16.37 -20.81
CA THR A 357 15.85 -17.77 -21.23
C THR A 357 14.68 -18.43 -20.49
N ALA A 358 14.50 -18.14 -19.19
CA ALA A 358 13.36 -18.61 -18.41
C ALA A 358 12.01 -18.01 -18.87
N ARG A 359 12.05 -16.92 -19.65
CA ARG A 359 10.88 -16.17 -20.11
C ARG A 359 10.54 -16.40 -21.58
N LEU A 360 11.32 -17.22 -22.30
CA LEU A 360 11.10 -17.45 -23.74
C LEU A 360 9.69 -17.98 -24.04
N SER A 361 9.13 -18.83 -23.17
CA SER A 361 7.77 -19.34 -23.32
C SER A 361 6.68 -18.29 -23.13
N TRP A 362 7.01 -17.13 -22.57
CA TRP A 362 6.09 -16.02 -22.29
C TRP A 362 6.19 -14.86 -23.29
N ILE A 363 7.11 -14.95 -24.26
CA ILE A 363 7.17 -14.01 -25.37
C ILE A 363 5.95 -14.22 -26.27
N ASN A 364 5.31 -13.12 -26.69
CA ASN A 364 4.24 -13.19 -27.66
C ASN A 364 4.80 -13.45 -29.08
N TRP A 365 5.10 -14.71 -29.38
CA TRP A 365 5.66 -15.13 -30.66
C TRP A 365 4.70 -14.93 -31.86
N GLU A 366 3.40 -14.75 -31.64
CA GLU A 366 2.45 -14.44 -32.73
C GLU A 366 2.78 -13.08 -33.36
N ASN A 367 3.24 -12.11 -32.57
CA ASN A 367 3.68 -10.81 -33.07
C ASN A 367 4.93 -10.91 -33.98
N LEU A 368 5.64 -12.05 -33.94
CA LEU A 368 6.80 -12.37 -34.76
C LEU A 368 6.48 -13.36 -35.88
N GLY A 369 5.18 -13.59 -36.16
CA GLY A 369 4.73 -14.48 -37.24
C GLY A 369 4.82 -15.97 -36.93
N VAL A 370 5.02 -16.36 -35.67
CA VAL A 370 5.08 -17.76 -35.25
C VAL A 370 3.69 -18.22 -34.79
N PRO A 371 3.09 -19.25 -35.41
CA PRO A 371 1.77 -19.72 -35.05
C PRO A 371 1.77 -20.44 -33.69
N ALA A 372 0.65 -20.32 -32.96
CA ALA A 372 0.47 -20.88 -31.61
C ALA A 372 0.77 -22.39 -31.51
N SER A 373 0.54 -23.15 -32.57
CA SER A 373 0.80 -24.59 -32.67
C SER A 373 2.28 -24.97 -32.53
N ARG A 374 3.20 -24.03 -32.83
CA ARG A 374 4.66 -24.26 -32.71
C ARG A 374 5.26 -23.80 -31.38
N ARG A 375 4.46 -23.24 -30.47
CA ARG A 375 4.93 -22.74 -29.15
C ARG A 375 5.42 -23.86 -28.21
N MET A 376 5.05 -25.12 -28.46
CA MET A 376 5.04 -26.18 -27.44
C MET A 376 6.40 -26.74 -26.97
N ASN A 377 7.57 -26.26 -27.42
CA ASN A 377 8.84 -26.96 -27.14
C ASN A 377 10.02 -26.16 -26.53
N PHE A 378 9.83 -24.95 -25.97
CA PHE A 378 10.95 -24.28 -25.25
C PHE A 378 11.15 -24.75 -23.80
N ASN A 379 10.16 -25.42 -23.19
CA ASN A 379 10.28 -25.92 -21.81
C ASN A 379 11.26 -27.09 -21.68
N SER A 380 11.53 -27.86 -22.74
CA SER A 380 12.51 -28.96 -22.70
C SER A 380 13.97 -28.51 -22.88
N LEU A 381 14.17 -27.28 -23.37
CA LEU A 381 15.51 -26.69 -23.60
C LEU A 381 15.96 -25.79 -22.45
N SER A 382 15.05 -25.41 -21.55
CA SER A 382 15.30 -24.47 -20.46
C SER A 382 15.52 -25.12 -19.10
N ILE A 383 15.39 -26.44 -18.96
CA ILE A 383 15.50 -27.15 -17.68
C ILE A 383 16.20 -28.50 -17.85
N THR A 384 17.49 -28.59 -17.49
CA THR A 384 18.07 -29.83 -16.98
C THR A 384 17.69 -29.95 -15.50
N SER A 385 16.48 -30.43 -15.21
CA SER A 385 16.06 -30.92 -13.88
C SER A 385 14.82 -31.82 -14.01
N PRO A 386 14.69 -32.87 -13.18
CA PRO A 386 14.04 -34.13 -13.60
C PRO A 386 12.53 -34.24 -13.39
N ASP A 387 11.84 -33.21 -12.90
CA ASP A 387 10.42 -33.32 -12.56
C ASP A 387 9.55 -32.47 -13.49
N GLY A 388 9.16 -33.09 -14.60
CA GLY A 388 8.35 -32.50 -15.67
C GLY A 388 6.88 -32.30 -15.27
N ILE A 389 6.54 -31.12 -14.79
CA ILE A 389 5.15 -30.67 -14.70
C ILE A 389 4.94 -29.50 -15.69
N PRO A 390 4.13 -29.67 -16.75
CA PRO A 390 3.84 -28.61 -17.71
C PRO A 390 2.91 -27.55 -17.09
N PRO A 391 3.06 -26.25 -17.46
CA PRO A 391 2.12 -25.21 -17.04
C PRO A 391 0.75 -25.37 -17.72
N PRO A 392 -0.35 -24.96 -17.08
CA PRO A 392 -1.69 -25.13 -17.61
C PRO A 392 -1.92 -24.25 -18.85
N VAL A 393 -2.62 -24.84 -19.83
CA VAL A 393 -3.03 -24.21 -21.08
C VAL A 393 -4.06 -23.12 -20.79
N MET A 394 -3.89 -21.93 -21.37
CA MET A 394 -4.86 -20.82 -21.31
C MET A 394 -6.21 -21.28 -21.89
N ALA A 395 -7.15 -21.65 -21.03
CA ALA A 395 -8.56 -21.75 -21.38
C ALA A 395 -9.19 -20.35 -21.22
N GLY A 396 -10.00 -19.95 -22.20
CA GLY A 396 -10.81 -18.73 -22.17
C GLY A 396 -11.79 -18.67 -20.97
N PRO A 397 -12.62 -17.62 -20.87
CA PRO A 397 -13.32 -17.27 -19.64
C PRO A 397 -14.26 -18.40 -19.20
N LEU A 398 -13.91 -19.08 -18.11
CA LEU A 398 -14.72 -20.13 -17.51
C LEU A 398 -15.60 -19.52 -16.40
N GLY A 399 -16.90 -19.77 -16.52
CA GLY A 399 -17.91 -19.47 -15.50
C GLY A 399 -17.69 -20.23 -14.18
N PRO A 400 -18.58 -20.06 -13.21
CA PRO A 400 -18.31 -20.43 -11.82
C PRO A 400 -18.21 -21.95 -11.62
N LEU A 401 -17.08 -22.41 -11.07
CA LEU A 401 -16.81 -23.80 -10.72
C LEU A 401 -17.33 -24.13 -9.32
N GLY A 402 -18.12 -25.21 -9.22
CA GLY A 402 -18.58 -25.81 -7.97
C GLY A 402 -17.52 -26.70 -7.28
N PRO A 403 -17.77 -27.18 -6.05
CA PRO A 403 -16.70 -27.58 -5.14
C PRO A 403 -16.58 -29.10 -4.98
N HIS A 404 -15.86 -29.79 -5.84
CA HIS A 404 -15.36 -31.13 -5.51
C HIS A 404 -14.05 -31.42 -6.24
N HIS A 405 -12.95 -31.51 -5.49
CA HIS A 405 -11.97 -32.60 -5.54
C HIS A 405 -10.64 -32.19 -4.88
N LEU A 406 -10.64 -32.22 -3.54
CA LEU A 406 -9.49 -32.64 -2.75
C LEU A 406 -9.52 -34.17 -2.69
N ARG A 407 -8.50 -34.86 -3.20
CA ARG A 407 -7.92 -36.06 -2.56
C ARG A 407 -6.70 -36.61 -3.34
N HIS A 408 -5.71 -37.02 -2.53
CA HIS A 408 -4.55 -37.87 -2.81
C HIS A 408 -3.23 -37.22 -3.25
N MET A 409 -2.39 -36.95 -2.25
CA MET A 409 -0.93 -37.14 -2.36
C MET A 409 -0.47 -38.18 -1.33
N PRO A 410 0.45 -39.10 -1.66
CA PRO A 410 1.13 -39.96 -0.68
C PRO A 410 2.34 -39.24 -0.04
N PRO A 411 2.82 -39.69 1.14
CA PRO A 411 3.90 -39.03 1.87
C PRO A 411 5.30 -39.37 1.31
N PRO A 412 6.34 -38.56 1.62
CA PRO A 412 7.69 -38.78 1.11
C PRO A 412 8.40 -39.94 1.85
N PRO A 413 9.32 -40.67 1.20
CA PRO A 413 10.14 -41.66 1.88
C PRO A 413 11.29 -41.00 2.64
N HIS A 414 11.56 -41.55 3.82
CA HIS A 414 12.72 -41.26 4.65
C HIS A 414 14.03 -41.72 3.98
N MET A 415 15.03 -40.85 3.93
CA MET A 415 16.31 -41.00 4.66
C MET A 415 16.99 -39.63 4.77
#